data_AF-A0AAG5D638-F1
#
_entry.id   AF-A0AAG5D638-F1
#
_cell.length_a   1.000
_cell.length_b   1.000
_cell.length_c   1.000
_cell.angle_alpha   90.00
_cell.angle_beta   90.00
_cell.angle_gamma   90.00
#
_symmetry.space_group_name_H-M   'P 1'
#
loop_
_entity.id
_entity.type
_entity.pdbx_description
1 polymer ?
#
loop_
_entity_poly.entity_id
_entity_poly.type
_entity_poly.pdbx_seq_one_letter_code
_entity_poly.pdbx_strand_id
1 'polypeptide(L)'
;MNASIKLLLIVREPVTRAISDYTQLRSHAATATLPQQQTLSSTSPLSKSFEDLAILPNGTVNEAYRPLAISQYHVHVHRWLEVFPREQLLVVNGDQLIDDPVSQLRRIEDFLGIEPRIGSNNFYFNETKGFYCLRNETGDKCLRETKGRKHPRVDPV
;
A
#
# COMPACT_ATOMS: atom_id res chain seq x y z
N MET A 1 26.07 4.46 7.39
CA MET A 1 24.65 4.87 7.39
C MET A 1 24.55 6.24 8.04
N ASN A 2 23.62 7.09 7.58
CA ASN A 2 23.41 8.41 8.17
C ASN A 2 22.46 8.28 9.38
N ALA A 3 22.99 8.46 10.59
CA ALA A 3 22.21 8.35 11.83
C ALA A 3 21.15 9.46 11.96
N SER A 4 21.34 10.60 11.29
CA SER A 4 20.45 11.77 11.35
C SER A 4 19.40 11.79 10.23
N ILE A 5 19.24 10.71 9.46
CA ILE A 5 18.27 10.65 8.37
C ILE A 5 16.82 10.73 8.90
N LYS A 6 15.97 11.47 8.20
CA LYS A 6 14.52 11.48 8.45
C LYS A 6 13.84 10.36 7.65
N LEU A 7 12.93 9.64 8.29
CA LEU A 7 12.22 8.49 7.75
C LEU A 7 10.73 8.83 7.55
N LEU A 8 10.21 8.52 6.38
CA LEU A 8 8.78 8.59 6.07
C LEU A 8 8.22 7.17 5.98
N LEU A 9 7.24 6.86 6.81
CA LEU A 9 6.51 5.59 6.79
C LEU A 9 5.04 5.85 6.43
N ILE A 10 4.63 5.43 5.25
CA ILE A 10 3.22 5.55 4.81
C ILE A 10 2.52 4.22 5.09
N VAL A 11 1.46 4.25 5.89
CA VAL A 11 0.64 3.06 6.23
C VAL A 11 -0.84 3.31 5.94
N ARG A 12 -1.59 2.23 5.74
CA ARG A 12 -3.04 2.25 5.53
C ARG A 12 -3.70 1.34 6.55
N GLU A 13 -5.02 1.27 6.55
CA GLU A 13 -5.77 0.23 7.26
C GLU A 13 -5.17 -1.16 6.89
N PRO A 14 -4.73 -1.96 7.89
CA PRO A 14 -3.91 -3.14 7.68
C PRO A 14 -4.60 -4.25 6.86
N VAL A 15 -5.92 -4.45 7.00
CA VAL A 15 -6.66 -5.44 6.22
C VAL A 15 -6.72 -5.02 4.75
N THR A 16 -7.04 -3.77 4.48
CA THR A 16 -7.05 -3.15 3.15
C THR A 16 -5.67 -3.23 2.49
N ARG A 17 -4.60 -3.00 3.26
CA ARG A 17 -3.21 -3.14 2.80
C ARG A 17 -2.89 -4.60 2.43
N ALA A 18 -3.32 -5.56 3.24
CA ALA A 18 -3.15 -6.98 2.95
C ALA A 18 -3.89 -7.42 1.68
N ILE A 19 -5.15 -6.99 1.52
CA ILE A 19 -5.95 -7.26 0.31
C ILE A 19 -5.32 -6.62 -0.93
N SER A 20 -4.78 -5.41 -0.79
CA SER A 20 -4.07 -4.73 -1.89
C SER A 20 -2.83 -5.50 -2.34
N ASP A 21 -2.04 -6.03 -1.40
CA ASP A 21 -0.86 -6.85 -1.71
C ASP A 21 -1.25 -8.20 -2.34
N TYR A 22 -2.29 -8.86 -1.83
CA TYR A 22 -2.88 -10.04 -2.48
C TYR A 22 -3.28 -9.76 -3.94
N THR A 23 -4.00 -8.66 -4.16
CA THR A 23 -4.45 -8.24 -5.50
C THR A 23 -3.25 -8.01 -6.43
N GLN A 24 -2.19 -7.38 -5.92
CA GLN A 24 -0.98 -7.15 -6.70
C GLN A 24 -0.26 -8.46 -7.03
N LEU A 25 -0.06 -9.36 -6.06
CA LEU A 25 0.58 -10.66 -6.27
C LEU A 25 -0.18 -11.48 -7.32
N ARG A 26 -1.51 -11.50 -7.27
CA ARG A 26 -2.34 -12.17 -8.28
C ARG A 26 -2.20 -11.56 -9.67
N SER A 27 -2.15 -10.23 -9.78
CA SER A 27 -1.98 -9.57 -11.07
C SER A 27 -0.64 -9.92 -11.72
N HIS A 28 0.46 -9.95 -10.93
CA HIS A 28 1.79 -10.32 -11.43
C HIS A 28 1.85 -11.79 -11.87
N ALA A 29 1.26 -12.68 -11.08
CA ALA A 29 1.22 -14.10 -11.39
C ALA A 29 0.37 -14.40 -12.65
N ALA A 30 -0.70 -13.64 -12.90
CA ALA A 30 -1.50 -13.78 -14.12
C ALA A 30 -0.78 -13.30 -15.39
N THR A 31 0.13 -12.33 -15.26
CA THR A 31 0.93 -11.80 -16.39
C THR A 31 2.25 -12.54 -16.62
N ALA A 32 2.68 -13.36 -15.68
CA ALA A 32 3.87 -14.20 -15.85
C ALA A 32 3.56 -15.29 -16.89
N THR A 33 4.29 -15.29 -18.00
CA THR A 33 4.22 -16.33 -19.04
C THR A 33 4.56 -17.68 -18.42
N LEU A 34 3.54 -18.45 -18.06
CA LEU A 34 3.70 -19.84 -17.65
C LEU A 34 4.15 -20.65 -18.87
N PRO A 35 5.21 -21.48 -18.77
CA PRO A 35 5.49 -22.50 -19.78
C PRO A 35 4.23 -23.36 -19.98
N GLN A 36 3.85 -23.58 -21.24
CA GLN A 36 2.59 -24.18 -21.73
C GLN A 36 2.26 -25.62 -21.26
N GLN A 37 2.82 -26.13 -20.16
CA GLN A 37 2.65 -27.53 -19.73
C GLN A 37 2.24 -27.75 -18.28
N GLN A 38 1.89 -26.70 -17.52
CA GLN A 38 1.20 -26.91 -16.25
C GLN A 38 -0.29 -26.72 -16.46
N THR A 39 -0.97 -27.86 -16.67
CA THR A 39 -2.41 -28.00 -16.46
C THR A 39 -2.78 -27.24 -15.18
N LEU A 40 -3.82 -26.39 -15.24
CA LEU A 40 -4.36 -25.71 -14.07
C LEU A 40 -4.93 -26.76 -13.12
N SER A 41 -4.06 -27.36 -12.31
CA SER A 41 -4.47 -28.10 -11.13
C SER A 41 -5.18 -27.11 -10.20
N SER A 42 -6.27 -27.56 -9.58
CA SER A 42 -7.06 -26.82 -8.59
C SER A 42 -6.24 -26.32 -7.38
N THR A 43 -4.97 -26.73 -7.30
CA THR A 43 -3.98 -26.40 -6.27
C THR A 43 -3.06 -25.22 -6.61
N SER A 44 -3.20 -24.56 -7.76
CA SER A 44 -2.39 -23.38 -8.08
C SER A 44 -2.69 -22.23 -7.09
N PRO A 45 -1.70 -21.51 -6.53
CA PRO A 45 -1.94 -20.34 -5.66
C PRO A 45 -2.80 -19.25 -6.31
N LEU A 46 -2.93 -19.27 -7.64
CA LEU A 46 -3.80 -18.40 -8.42
C LEU A 46 -5.30 -18.72 -8.25
N SER A 47 -5.68 -19.91 -7.79
CA SER A 47 -7.09 -20.29 -7.61
C SER A 47 -7.66 -19.92 -6.22
N LYS A 48 -6.79 -19.69 -5.23
CA LYS A 48 -7.20 -19.44 -3.84
C LYS A 48 -7.75 -18.02 -3.64
N SER A 49 -8.84 -17.92 -2.89
CA SER A 49 -9.38 -16.64 -2.40
C SER A 49 -8.43 -15.98 -1.40
N PHE A 50 -8.73 -14.75 -0.99
CA PHE A 50 -7.94 -14.09 0.05
C PHE A 50 -8.12 -14.84 1.38
N GLU A 51 -9.35 -15.24 1.67
CA GLU A 51 -9.80 -15.96 2.86
C GLU A 51 -9.09 -17.31 2.99
N ASP A 52 -9.00 -18.09 1.91
CA ASP A 52 -8.28 -19.38 1.87
C ASP A 52 -6.79 -19.27 2.24
N LEU A 53 -6.22 -18.07 2.10
CA LEU A 53 -4.81 -17.79 2.42
C LEU A 53 -4.66 -17.11 3.78
N ALA A 54 -5.62 -16.25 4.12
CA ALA A 54 -5.61 -15.41 5.31
C ALA A 54 -6.10 -16.14 6.57
N ILE A 55 -6.94 -17.17 6.42
CA ILE A 55 -7.54 -17.92 7.52
C ILE A 55 -7.08 -19.38 7.47
N LEU A 56 -6.61 -19.90 8.59
CA LEU A 56 -6.23 -21.30 8.76
C LEU A 56 -7.47 -22.20 8.89
N PRO A 57 -7.35 -23.52 8.64
CA PRO A 57 -8.49 -24.44 8.74
C PRO A 57 -9.17 -24.49 10.12
N ASN A 58 -8.48 -24.06 11.17
CA ASN A 58 -9.01 -23.96 12.53
C ASN A 58 -9.77 -22.64 12.80
N GLY A 59 -9.96 -21.78 11.79
CA GLY A 59 -10.63 -20.49 11.88
C GLY A 59 -9.77 -19.33 12.38
N THR A 60 -8.49 -19.57 12.68
CA THR A 60 -7.57 -18.51 13.16
C THR A 60 -6.86 -17.79 12.01
N VAL A 61 -6.37 -16.58 12.27
CA VAL A 61 -5.63 -15.79 11.28
C VAL A 61 -4.28 -16.44 10.97
N ASN A 62 -3.98 -16.61 9.69
CA ASN A 62 -2.69 -17.08 9.20
C ASN A 62 -1.65 -15.96 9.23
N GLU A 63 -1.08 -15.67 10.40
CA GLU A 63 -0.10 -14.59 10.57
C GLU A 63 1.17 -14.76 9.73
N ALA A 64 1.50 -16.00 9.33
CA ALA A 64 2.64 -16.29 8.44
C ALA A 64 2.37 -15.91 6.98
N TYR A 65 1.12 -15.66 6.59
CA TYR A 65 0.79 -15.21 5.25
C TYR A 65 1.37 -13.81 5.01
N ARG A 66 2.31 -13.69 4.06
CA ARG A 66 3.12 -12.48 3.84
C ARG A 66 2.31 -11.17 3.85
N PRO A 67 1.18 -11.04 3.12
CA PRO A 67 0.37 -9.83 3.17
C PRO A 67 -0.14 -9.44 4.56
N LEU A 68 -0.42 -10.41 5.44
CA LEU A 68 -0.79 -10.19 6.84
C LEU A 68 0.44 -9.89 7.69
N ALA A 69 1.50 -10.69 7.58
CA ALA A 69 2.74 -10.53 8.33
C ALA A 69 3.34 -9.12 8.20
N ILE A 70 3.34 -8.55 6.99
CA ILE A 70 3.88 -7.20 6.75
C ILE A 70 2.86 -6.08 7.02
N SER A 71 1.60 -6.43 7.31
CA SER A 71 0.58 -5.50 7.81
C SER A 71 0.59 -5.37 9.34
N GLN A 72 1.31 -6.25 10.04
CA GLN A 72 1.56 -6.11 11.48
C GLN A 72 2.61 -5.02 11.76
N TYR A 73 2.24 -3.76 11.57
CA TYR A 73 3.19 -2.64 11.55
C TYR A 73 4.04 -2.51 12.81
N HIS A 74 3.48 -2.82 13.99
CA HIS A 74 4.19 -2.70 15.26
C HIS A 74 5.47 -3.56 15.30
N VAL A 75 5.44 -4.77 14.73
CA VAL A 75 6.58 -5.70 14.68
C VAL A 75 7.76 -5.07 13.94
N HIS A 76 7.47 -4.32 12.87
CA HIS A 76 8.48 -3.69 12.04
C HIS A 76 8.94 -2.36 12.63
N VAL A 77 7.99 -1.52 13.05
CA VAL A 77 8.27 -0.18 13.62
C VAL A 77 9.12 -0.27 14.89
N HIS A 78 8.89 -1.28 15.73
CA HIS A 78 9.70 -1.50 16.94
C HIS A 78 11.20 -1.56 16.62
N ARG A 79 11.59 -2.35 15.60
CA ARG A 79 13.00 -2.51 15.18
C ARG A 79 13.59 -1.21 14.64
N TRP A 80 12.79 -0.37 13.98
CA TRP A 80 13.25 0.94 13.54
C TRP A 80 13.49 1.88 14.72
N LEU A 81 12.63 1.83 15.74
CA LEU A 81 12.75 2.66 16.94
C LEU A 81 13.90 2.24 17.87
N GLU A 82 14.44 1.03 17.73
CA GLU A 82 15.69 0.61 18.40
C GLU A 82 16.92 1.37 17.88
N VAL A 83 16.85 1.93 16.66
CA VAL A 83 17.98 2.57 15.98
C VAL A 83 17.77 4.06 15.76
N PHE A 84 16.54 4.47 15.43
CA PHE A 84 16.19 5.85 15.13
C PHE A 84 15.23 6.40 16.20
N PRO A 85 15.52 7.57 16.79
CA PRO A 85 14.59 8.30 17.64
C PRO A 85 13.22 8.47 16.99
N ARG A 86 12.17 8.51 17.82
CA ARG A 86 10.77 8.64 17.37
C ARG A 86 10.55 9.88 16.51
N GLU A 87 11.27 10.96 16.80
CA GLU A 87 11.21 12.25 16.14
C GLU A 87 11.79 12.22 14.72
N GLN A 88 12.59 11.19 14.38
CA GLN A 88 13.11 10.97 13.03
C GLN A 88 12.18 10.14 12.16
N LEU A 89 11.04 9.68 12.66
CA LEU A 89 10.09 8.86 11.91
C LEU A 89 8.70 9.53 11.85
N LEU A 90 8.31 10.00 10.67
CA LEU A 90 6.94 10.45 10.42
C LEU A 90 6.10 9.29 9.89
N VAL A 91 5.01 8.98 10.60
CA VAL A 91 3.97 8.08 10.09
C VAL A 91 2.94 8.92 9.33
N VAL A 92 2.83 8.66 8.03
CA VAL A 92 1.88 9.30 7.11
C VAL A 92 0.66 8.40 6.98
N ASN A 93 -0.53 8.98 7.12
CA ASN A 93 -1.77 8.24 6.95
C ASN A 93 -2.06 8.11 5.45
N GLY A 94 -1.88 6.91 4.92
CA GLY A 94 -2.07 6.59 3.52
C GLY A 94 -3.52 6.54 3.07
N ASP A 95 -4.48 6.33 3.98
CA ASP A 95 -5.91 6.44 3.63
C ASP A 95 -6.29 7.91 3.48
N GLN A 96 -5.85 8.77 4.40
CA GLN A 96 -5.99 10.22 4.25
C GLN A 96 -5.21 10.76 3.05
N LEU A 97 -4.07 10.17 2.66
CA LEU A 97 -3.34 10.59 1.47
C LEU A 97 -4.12 10.32 0.18
N ILE A 98 -5.03 9.33 0.18
CA ILE A 98 -5.92 9.03 -0.94
C ILE A 98 -7.05 10.07 -1.02
N ASP A 99 -7.62 10.44 0.12
CA ASP A 99 -8.81 11.31 0.19
C ASP A 99 -8.48 12.81 0.23
N ASP A 100 -7.37 13.16 0.88
CA ASP A 100 -6.87 14.53 1.06
C ASP A 100 -5.33 14.54 0.99
N PRO A 101 -4.77 14.51 -0.24
CA PRO A 101 -3.33 14.46 -0.43
C PRO A 101 -2.61 15.71 0.09
N VAL A 102 -3.25 16.88 0.07
CA VAL A 102 -2.62 18.15 0.43
C VAL A 102 -2.32 18.20 1.92
N SER A 103 -3.25 17.77 2.79
CA SER A 103 -2.98 17.80 4.24
C SER A 103 -1.84 16.87 4.64
N GLN A 104 -1.75 15.68 4.05
CA GLN A 104 -0.66 14.75 4.34
C GLN A 104 0.68 15.26 3.79
N LEU A 105 0.70 15.89 2.61
CA LEU A 105 1.92 16.45 2.03
C LEU A 105 2.45 17.66 2.81
N ARG A 106 1.57 18.52 3.34
CA ARG A 106 1.99 19.60 4.24
C ARG A 106 2.69 19.07 5.49
N ARG A 107 2.15 18.01 6.11
CA ARG A 107 2.80 17.36 7.26
C ARG A 107 4.19 16.81 6.91
N ILE A 108 4.37 16.34 5.67
CA ILE A 108 5.67 15.88 5.16
C ILE A 108 6.61 17.07 4.95
N GLU A 109 6.15 18.16 4.33
CA GLU A 109 6.95 19.38 4.14
C GLU A 109 7.45 19.93 5.49
N ASP A 110 6.55 20.07 6.47
CA ASP A 110 6.87 20.52 7.84
C ASP A 110 7.89 19.59 8.51
N PHE A 111 7.66 18.28 8.44
CA PHE A 111 8.56 17.30 9.04
C PHE A 111 9.95 17.32 8.41
N LEU A 112 10.04 17.50 7.08
CA LEU A 112 11.32 17.62 6.39
C LEU A 112 12.00 18.96 6.66
N GLY A 113 11.24 19.99 7.03
CA GLY A 113 11.73 21.36 7.24
C GLY A 113 11.93 22.10 5.92
N ILE A 114 11.10 21.80 4.92
CA ILE A 114 11.10 22.46 3.62
C ILE A 114 9.94 23.45 3.51
N GLU A 115 10.08 24.44 2.64
CA GLU A 115 9.04 25.44 2.43
C GLU A 115 7.76 24.79 1.87
N PRO A 116 6.57 25.14 2.39
CA PRO A 116 5.30 24.59 1.91
C PRO A 116 4.98 25.13 0.51
N ARG A 117 5.19 24.31 -0.51
CA ARG A 117 4.99 24.66 -1.92
C ARG A 117 3.85 23.86 -2.56
N ILE A 118 3.47 22.74 -1.96
CA ILE A 118 2.44 21.86 -2.51
C ILE A 118 1.05 22.29 -2.02
N GLY A 119 0.18 22.63 -2.98
CA GLY A 119 -1.18 23.09 -2.73
C GLY A 119 -2.24 22.28 -3.49
N SER A 120 -3.52 22.64 -3.27
CA SER A 120 -4.66 22.00 -3.95
C SER A 120 -4.63 22.18 -5.46
N ASN A 121 -4.03 23.26 -5.96
CA ASN A 121 -3.80 23.50 -7.38
C ASN A 121 -2.88 22.46 -8.06
N ASN A 122 -2.09 21.71 -7.29
CA ASN A 122 -1.26 20.62 -7.80
C ASN A 122 -2.02 19.30 -7.95
N PHE A 123 -3.31 19.25 -7.58
CA PHE A 123 -4.12 18.06 -7.63
C PHE A 123 -5.44 18.30 -8.35
N TYR A 124 -5.94 17.25 -9.00
CA TYR A 124 -7.32 17.19 -9.46
C TYR A 124 -7.84 15.77 -9.25
N PHE A 125 -9.10 15.61 -8.89
CA PHE A 125 -9.71 14.30 -8.76
C PHE A 125 -10.13 13.80 -10.14
N ASN A 126 -9.72 12.58 -10.50
CA ASN A 126 -10.13 11.95 -11.76
C ASN A 126 -11.20 10.90 -11.46
N GLU A 127 -12.45 11.20 -11.81
CA GLU A 127 -13.61 10.31 -11.53
C GLU A 127 -13.47 8.94 -12.19
N THR A 128 -12.99 8.89 -13.43
CA THR A 128 -12.76 7.62 -14.14
C THR A 128 -11.71 6.76 -13.44
N LYS A 129 -10.66 7.39 -12.89
CA LYS A 129 -9.62 6.69 -12.14
C LYS A 129 -10.06 6.38 -10.70
N GLY A 130 -10.92 7.20 -10.12
CA GLY A 130 -11.32 7.14 -8.71
C GLY A 130 -10.24 7.63 -7.73
N PHE A 131 -9.24 8.39 -8.20
CA PHE A 131 -8.11 8.87 -7.39
C PHE A 131 -7.70 10.28 -7.82
N TYR A 132 -7.04 11.00 -6.89
CA TYR A 132 -6.32 12.23 -7.24
C TYR A 132 -5.17 11.95 -8.21
N CYS A 133 -5.04 12.84 -9.19
CA CYS A 133 -3.94 12.91 -10.12
C CYS A 133 -3.17 14.24 -9.93
N LEU A 134 -1.96 14.30 -10.46
CA LEU A 134 -1.06 15.44 -10.31
C LEU A 134 -1.26 16.42 -11.47
N ARG A 135 -1.30 17.70 -11.15
CA ARG A 135 -1.18 18.81 -12.10
C ARG A 135 0.19 19.45 -11.93
N ASN A 136 0.96 19.52 -13.01
CA ASN A 136 2.22 20.24 -13.03
C ASN A 136 2.30 21.16 -14.26
N GLU A 137 3.33 21.99 -14.33
CA GLU A 137 3.54 22.94 -15.44
C GLU A 137 3.70 22.24 -16.80
N THR A 138 4.13 20.98 -16.79
CA THR A 138 4.34 20.15 -18.00
C THR A 138 3.10 19.35 -18.40
N GLY A 139 2.01 19.41 -17.62
CA GLY A 139 0.74 18.74 -17.91
C GLY A 139 0.14 17.96 -16.74
N ASP A 140 -1.06 17.44 -16.97
CA ASP A 140 -1.80 16.61 -16.02
C ASP A 140 -1.35 15.14 -16.13
N LYS A 141 -1.06 14.50 -15.00
CA LYS A 141 -0.56 13.13 -14.93
C LYS A 141 -1.14 12.35 -13.77
N CYS A 142 -1.74 11.21 -14.08
CA CYS A 142 -2.16 10.22 -13.10
C CYS A 142 -1.04 9.20 -12.80
N LEU A 143 -1.14 8.53 -11.65
CA LEU A 143 -0.32 7.35 -11.38
C LEU A 143 -0.59 6.24 -12.43
N ARG A 144 0.39 5.34 -12.61
CA ARG A 144 0.30 4.22 -13.57
C ARG A 144 -0.93 3.35 -13.31
N GLU A 145 -1.38 2.60 -14.31
CA GLU A 145 -2.51 1.66 -14.22
C GLU A 145 -2.32 0.59 -13.14
N THR A 146 -1.06 0.29 -12.79
CA THR A 146 -0.73 -0.62 -11.70
C THR A 146 -1.02 -0.04 -10.30
N LYS A 147 -1.55 1.18 -10.20
CA LYS A 147 -1.92 1.86 -8.95
C LYS A 147 -3.44 2.07 -8.92
N GLY A 148 -4.06 1.71 -7.79
CA GLY A 148 -5.51 1.84 -7.60
C GLY A 148 -6.33 0.70 -8.20
N ARG A 149 -5.82 -0.54 -8.21
CA ARG A 149 -6.57 -1.70 -8.72
C ARG A 149 -7.79 -1.98 -7.84
N LYS A 150 -8.89 -2.39 -8.46
CA LYS A 150 -10.08 -2.87 -7.76
C LYS A 150 -9.73 -4.10 -6.92
N HIS A 151 -10.06 -4.05 -5.64
CA HIS A 151 -9.87 -5.17 -4.72
C HIS A 151 -10.94 -6.24 -4.94
N PRO A 152 -10.64 -7.53 -4.67
CA PRO A 152 -11.65 -8.58 -4.63
C PRO A 152 -12.68 -8.27 -3.53
N ARG A 153 -13.89 -8.81 -3.69
CA ARG A 153 -14.84 -8.89 -2.58
C ARG A 153 -14.30 -9.92 -1.59
N VAL A 154 -14.17 -9.52 -0.34
CA VAL A 154 -13.87 -10.40 0.79
C VAL A 154 -15.14 -10.53 1.62
N ASP A 155 -15.43 -11.73 2.11
CA ASP A 155 -16.60 -11.98 2.97
C ASP A 155 -16.51 -11.16 4.27
N PRO A 156 -17.50 -10.31 4.59
CA PRO A 156 -17.55 -9.58 5.86
C PRO A 156 -17.79 -10.46 7.10
N VAL A 157 -18.07 -11.75 6.91
CA VAL A 157 -18.58 -12.72 7.91
C VAL A 157 -20.07 -12.54 8.20
#